data_AF-A0A7S2G7W1-F1
#
_entry.id   AF-A0A7S2G7W1-F1
#
_cell.length_a   1.000
_cell.length_b   1.000
_cell.length_c   1.000
_cell.angle_alpha   90.00
_cell.angle_beta   90.00
_cell.angle_gamma   90.00
#
_symmetry.space_group_name_H-M   'P 1'
#
loop_
_entity.id
_entity.type
_entity.pdbx_description
1 polymer ?
#
loop_
_entity_poly.entity_id
_entity_poly.type
_entity_poly.pdbx_seq_one_letter_code
_entity_poly.pdbx_strand_id
1 'polypeptide(L)'
;MLAQLEQQAKERREAGAALRSAMVASDLDSLSNRIEDAVKVGVDASLVAAARSTLTRLEEQAAARTEAEAALQRALDASPPTTDALAAALLLARGAAFESELVSRGTAQLRLLRQGVE
;
A
#
# COMPACT_ATOMS: atom_id res chain seq x y z
N MET A 1 -23.93 37.83 -1.67
CA MET A 1 -24.10 36.55 -0.96
C MET A 1 -24.21 35.34 -1.90
N LEU A 2 -25.01 35.41 -2.99
CA LEU A 2 -25.14 34.30 -3.95
C LEU A 2 -23.80 33.85 -4.59
N ALA A 3 -22.98 34.79 -5.07
CA ALA A 3 -21.68 34.47 -5.68
C ALA A 3 -20.72 33.71 -4.75
N GLN A 4 -20.79 33.95 -3.44
CA GLN A 4 -19.94 33.28 -2.45
C GLN A 4 -20.39 31.83 -2.20
N LEU A 5 -21.71 31.58 -2.23
CA LEU A 5 -22.28 30.23 -2.13
C LEU A 5 -21.98 29.39 -3.37
N GLU A 6 -22.05 30.00 -4.57
CA GLU A 6 -21.69 29.34 -5.83
C GLU A 6 -20.21 28.96 -5.87
N GLN A 7 -19.33 29.86 -5.43
CA GLN A 7 -17.90 29.59 -5.33
C GLN A 7 -17.60 28.43 -4.37
N GLN A 8 -18.18 28.44 -3.17
CA GLN A 8 -18.02 27.33 -2.21
C GLN A 8 -18.60 26.00 -2.72
N ALA A 9 -19.69 26.04 -3.50
CA ALA A 9 -20.25 24.82 -4.10
C ALA A 9 -19.34 24.26 -5.19
N LYS A 10 -18.69 25.14 -5.98
CA LYS A 10 -17.71 24.74 -6.99
C LYS A 10 -16.46 24.12 -6.35
N GLU A 11 -15.89 24.77 -5.34
CA GLU A 11 -14.72 24.27 -4.61
C GLU A 11 -14.97 22.88 -4.00
N ARG A 12 -16.14 22.68 -3.39
CA ARG A 12 -16.54 21.36 -2.86
C ARG A 12 -16.63 20.29 -3.94
N ARG A 13 -17.16 20.63 -5.13
CA ARG A 13 -17.25 19.67 -6.25
C ARG A 13 -15.87 19.30 -6.78
N GLU A 14 -14.99 20.28 -6.95
CA GLU A 14 -13.62 20.07 -7.43
C GLU A 14 -12.81 19.24 -6.44
N ALA A 15 -12.87 19.57 -5.14
CA ALA A 15 -12.21 18.80 -4.10
C ALA A 15 -12.76 17.36 -4.01
N GLY A 16 -14.07 17.17 -4.12
CA GLY A 16 -14.68 15.83 -4.16
C GLY A 16 -14.26 15.01 -5.39
N ALA A 17 -14.09 15.66 -6.55
CA ALA A 17 -13.58 14.99 -7.75
C ALA A 17 -12.10 14.62 -7.62
N ALA A 18 -11.27 15.53 -7.10
CA ALA A 18 -9.86 15.28 -6.83
C ALA A 18 -9.66 14.15 -5.81
N LEU A 19 -10.49 14.11 -4.75
CA LEU A 19 -10.45 13.05 -3.75
C LEU A 19 -10.76 11.68 -4.35
N ARG A 20 -11.81 11.58 -5.17
CA ARG A 20 -12.14 10.34 -5.89
C ARG A 20 -11.01 9.91 -6.83
N SER A 21 -10.39 10.85 -7.53
CA SER A 21 -9.25 10.56 -8.41
C SER A 21 -8.07 9.99 -7.60
N ALA A 22 -7.74 10.61 -6.46
CA ALA A 22 -6.67 10.14 -5.58
C ALA A 22 -6.94 8.74 -5.01
N MET A 23 -8.19 8.42 -4.66
CA MET A 23 -8.58 7.08 -4.22
C MET A 23 -8.30 5.99 -5.27
N VAL A 24 -8.44 6.33 -6.57
CA VAL A 24 -8.17 5.40 -7.67
C VAL A 24 -6.67 5.29 -7.95
N ALA A 25 -5.96 6.43 -7.93
CA ALA A 25 -4.52 6.47 -8.18
C ALA A 25 -3.70 5.65 -7.17
N SER A 26 -4.26 5.34 -6.00
CA SER A 26 -3.63 4.54 -4.95
C SER A 26 -2.29 5.11 -4.45
N ASP A 27 -2.15 6.43 -4.53
CA ASP A 27 -1.00 7.19 -4.05
C ASP A 27 -1.30 7.71 -2.63
N LEU A 28 -0.53 7.24 -1.65
CA LEU A 28 -0.76 7.50 -0.23
C LEU A 28 -0.66 8.99 0.11
N ASP A 29 0.41 9.65 -0.32
CA ASP A 29 0.67 11.06 0.00
C ASP A 29 -0.37 11.97 -0.66
N SER A 30 -0.70 11.71 -1.93
CA SER A 30 -1.73 12.42 -2.67
C SER A 30 -3.10 12.22 -2.02
N LEU A 31 -3.47 10.99 -1.67
CA LEU A 31 -4.75 10.70 -1.03
C LEU A 31 -4.88 11.38 0.34
N SER A 32 -3.84 11.34 1.16
CA SER A 32 -3.79 12.02 2.45
C SER A 32 -4.01 13.53 2.31
N ASN A 33 -3.24 14.18 1.41
CA ASN A 33 -3.40 15.61 1.14
C ASN A 33 -4.80 15.97 0.65
N ARG A 34 -5.40 15.16 -0.25
CA ARG A 34 -6.76 15.39 -0.76
C ARG A 34 -7.83 15.20 0.30
N ILE A 35 -7.63 14.31 1.27
CA ILE A 35 -8.55 14.16 2.41
C ILE A 35 -8.56 15.44 3.25
N GLU A 36 -7.39 16.02 3.53
CA GLU A 36 -7.32 17.27 4.29
C GLU A 36 -8.02 18.43 3.57
N ASP A 37 -7.74 18.59 2.26
CA ASP A 37 -8.37 19.61 1.44
C ASP A 37 -9.89 19.45 1.41
N ALA A 38 -10.37 18.21 1.25
CA ALA A 38 -11.79 17.89 1.24
C ALA A 38 -12.48 18.21 2.58
N VAL A 39 -11.81 17.96 3.70
CA VAL A 39 -12.32 18.33 5.04
C VAL A 39 -12.38 19.86 5.19
N LYS A 40 -11.34 20.59 4.76
CA LYS A 40 -11.27 22.05 4.87
C LYS A 40 -12.40 22.76 4.12
N VAL A 41 -12.74 22.26 2.93
CA VAL A 41 -13.80 22.85 2.10
C VAL A 41 -15.20 22.28 2.36
N GLY A 42 -15.33 21.30 3.25
CA GLY A 42 -16.62 20.72 3.65
C GLY A 42 -17.23 19.80 2.60
N VAL A 43 -16.41 18.94 1.98
CA VAL A 43 -16.87 17.81 1.15
C VAL A 43 -17.69 16.84 2.01
N ASP A 44 -18.60 16.12 1.35
CA ASP A 44 -19.44 15.09 1.97
C ASP A 44 -18.66 14.14 2.91
N ALA A 45 -19.16 13.96 4.12
CA ALA A 45 -18.50 13.20 5.17
C ALA A 45 -18.37 11.71 4.83
N SER A 46 -19.34 11.13 4.11
CA SER A 46 -19.27 9.73 3.68
C SER A 46 -18.16 9.53 2.65
N LEU A 47 -17.96 10.49 1.74
CA LEU A 47 -16.84 10.46 0.80
C LEU A 47 -15.48 10.56 1.53
N VAL A 48 -15.37 11.46 2.50
CA VAL A 48 -14.15 11.59 3.32
C VAL A 48 -13.88 10.30 4.12
N ALA A 49 -14.91 9.68 4.68
CA ALA A 49 -14.78 8.41 5.40
C ALA A 49 -14.31 7.27 4.48
N ALA A 50 -14.88 7.17 3.28
CA ALA A 50 -14.45 6.18 2.27
C ALA A 50 -12.99 6.40 1.84
N ALA A 51 -12.58 7.65 1.66
CA ALA A 51 -11.20 7.99 1.34
C ALA A 51 -10.23 7.62 2.47
N ARG A 52 -10.58 7.90 3.73
CA ARG A 52 -9.79 7.49 4.91
C ARG A 52 -9.66 5.97 5.02
N SER A 53 -10.75 5.23 4.82
CA SER A 53 -10.69 3.77 4.80
C SER A 53 -9.79 3.24 3.68
N THR A 54 -9.82 3.89 2.52
CA THR A 54 -8.92 3.57 1.40
C THR A 54 -7.46 3.86 1.76
N LEU A 55 -7.18 4.99 2.41
CA LEU A 55 -5.84 5.35 2.88
C LEU A 55 -5.30 4.30 3.86
N THR A 56 -6.06 3.96 4.90
CA THR A 56 -5.65 2.94 5.89
C THR A 56 -5.32 1.61 5.23
N ARG A 57 -6.17 1.15 4.29
CA ARG A 57 -5.91 -0.10 3.56
C ARG A 57 -4.61 -0.04 2.75
N LEU A 58 -4.33 1.09 2.10
CA LEU A 58 -3.09 1.27 1.34
C LEU A 58 -1.86 1.33 2.25
N GLU A 59 -1.97 1.94 3.44
CA GLU A 59 -0.91 1.99 4.45
C GLU A 59 -0.59 0.59 4.98
N GLU A 60 -1.62 -0.21 5.30
CA GLU A 60 -1.48 -1.60 5.72
C GLU A 60 -0.81 -2.45 4.62
N GLN A 61 -1.20 -2.27 3.37
CA GLN A 61 -0.58 -2.96 2.23
C GLN A 61 0.88 -2.57 2.04
N ALA A 62 1.21 -1.28 2.14
CA ALA A 62 2.57 -0.78 2.03
C ALA A 62 3.46 -1.28 3.18
N ALA A 63 2.93 -1.31 4.40
CA ALA A 63 3.61 -1.86 5.57
C ALA A 63 3.87 -3.36 5.41
N ALA A 64 2.85 -4.15 5.06
CA ALA A 64 2.98 -5.59 4.83
C ALA A 64 4.00 -5.90 3.73
N ARG A 65 4.02 -5.11 2.65
CA ARG A 65 5.01 -5.23 1.57
C ARG A 65 6.42 -4.97 2.08
N THR A 66 6.62 -3.87 2.82
CA THR A 66 7.92 -3.50 3.40
C THR A 66 8.44 -4.59 4.35
N GLU A 67 7.55 -5.14 5.18
CA GLU A 67 7.89 -6.23 6.10
C GLU A 67 8.29 -7.50 5.34
N ALA A 68 7.51 -7.90 4.34
CA ALA A 68 7.80 -9.06 3.51
C ALA A 68 9.13 -8.93 2.76
N GLU A 69 9.40 -7.76 2.20
CA GLU A 69 10.66 -7.45 1.51
C GLU A 69 11.86 -7.54 2.47
N ALA A 70 11.76 -6.93 3.65
CA ALA A 70 12.80 -6.99 4.66
C ALA A 70 13.04 -8.43 5.18
N ALA A 71 11.97 -9.21 5.36
CA ALA A 71 12.08 -10.61 5.77
C ALA A 71 12.77 -11.46 4.69
N LEU A 72 12.41 -11.26 3.41
CA LEU A 72 13.04 -11.94 2.27
C LEU A 72 14.52 -11.58 2.14
N GLN A 73 14.84 -10.30 2.24
CA GLN A 73 16.22 -9.83 2.17
C GLN A 73 17.06 -10.43 3.30
N ARG A 74 16.58 -10.40 4.54
CA ARG A 74 17.26 -11.04 5.69
C ARG A 74 17.44 -12.54 5.51
N ALA A 75 16.45 -13.24 4.98
CA ALA A 75 16.52 -14.69 4.75
C ALA A 75 17.52 -15.05 3.63
N LEU A 76 17.66 -14.19 2.61
CA LEU A 76 18.64 -14.34 1.54
C LEU A 76 20.06 -13.97 1.97
N ASP A 77 20.21 -12.97 2.83
CA ASP A 77 21.50 -12.51 3.35
C ASP A 77 22.03 -13.39 4.51
N ALA A 78 21.17 -14.23 5.09
CA ALA A 78 21.58 -15.19 6.10
C ALA A 78 22.63 -16.17 5.55
N SER A 79 23.65 -16.47 6.34
CA SER A 79 24.72 -17.41 5.98
C SER A 79 24.93 -18.44 7.09
N PRO A 80 24.56 -19.72 6.88
CA PRO A 80 23.88 -20.24 5.70
C PRO A 80 22.39 -19.82 5.65
N PRO A 81 21.82 -19.60 4.45
CA PRO A 81 20.39 -19.37 4.32
C PRO A 81 19.63 -20.66 4.66
N THR A 82 18.54 -20.55 5.41
CA THR A 82 17.74 -21.70 5.85
C THR A 82 16.44 -21.83 5.07
N THR A 83 16.00 -23.07 4.89
CA THR A 83 14.73 -23.39 4.23
C THR A 83 13.54 -22.78 4.98
N ASP A 84 13.56 -22.82 6.31
CA ASP A 84 12.48 -22.28 7.14
C ASP A 84 12.36 -20.75 7.05
N ALA A 85 13.49 -20.03 7.10
CA ALA A 85 13.49 -18.58 6.99
C ALA A 85 13.00 -18.12 5.60
N LEU A 86 13.47 -18.77 4.53
CA LEU A 86 13.01 -18.46 3.17
C LEU A 86 11.53 -18.81 2.96
N ALA A 87 11.07 -19.95 3.48
CA ALA A 87 9.66 -20.34 3.38
C ALA A 87 8.74 -19.36 4.13
N ALA A 88 9.12 -18.95 5.35
CA ALA A 88 8.37 -17.97 6.12
C ALA A 88 8.31 -16.60 5.42
N ALA A 89 9.45 -16.13 4.89
CA ALA A 89 9.52 -14.86 4.18
C ALA A 89 8.69 -14.86 2.88
N LEU A 90 8.70 -15.96 2.12
CA LEU A 90 7.87 -16.12 0.92
C LEU A 90 6.37 -16.20 1.26
N LEU A 91 6.00 -16.75 2.41
CA LEU A 91 4.62 -16.77 2.88
C LEU A 91 4.12 -15.34 3.17
N LEU A 92 4.94 -14.53 3.82
CA LEU A 92 4.65 -13.11 4.06
C LEU A 92 4.50 -12.33 2.74
N ALA A 93 5.41 -12.53 1.79
CA ALA A 93 5.34 -11.90 0.46
C ALA A 93 4.06 -12.26 -0.29
N ARG A 94 3.64 -13.53 -0.23
CA ARG A 94 2.38 -13.97 -0.83
C ARG A 94 1.17 -13.32 -0.14
N GLY A 95 1.19 -13.23 1.18
CA GLY A 95 0.13 -12.55 1.95
C GLY A 95 -0.01 -11.08 1.60
N ALA A 96 1.10 -10.41 1.27
CA ALA A 96 1.12 -9.02 0.82
C ALA A 96 0.81 -8.84 -0.68
N ALA A 97 0.51 -9.91 -1.44
CA ALA A 97 0.42 -9.90 -2.90
C ALA A 97 1.62 -9.22 -3.59
N PHE A 98 2.80 -9.37 -2.98
CA PHE A 98 4.04 -8.75 -3.39
C PHE A 98 4.76 -9.66 -4.39
N GLU A 99 4.91 -9.20 -5.62
CA GLU A 99 5.78 -9.81 -6.62
C GLU A 99 7.03 -8.96 -6.80
N SER A 100 8.21 -9.58 -6.66
CA SER A 100 9.49 -8.91 -6.83
C SER A 100 10.57 -9.90 -7.23
N GLU A 101 11.70 -9.36 -7.71
CA GLU A 101 12.90 -10.16 -7.97
C GLU A 101 13.39 -10.90 -6.71
N LEU A 102 13.17 -10.34 -5.52
CA LEU A 102 13.49 -11.00 -4.25
C LEU A 102 12.63 -12.24 -4.01
N VAL A 103 11.36 -12.22 -4.41
CA VAL A 103 10.48 -13.41 -4.36
C VAL A 103 10.98 -14.48 -5.33
N SER A 104 11.34 -14.08 -6.55
CA SER A 104 11.92 -15.00 -7.56
C SER A 104 13.21 -15.65 -7.05
N ARG A 105 14.13 -14.84 -6.52
CA ARG A 105 15.41 -15.30 -5.94
C ARG A 105 15.20 -16.18 -4.72
N GLY A 106 14.34 -15.78 -3.78
CA GLY A 106 13.99 -16.56 -2.59
C GLY A 106 13.40 -17.92 -2.95
N THR A 107 12.53 -17.97 -3.96
CA THR A 107 11.94 -19.22 -4.45
C THR A 107 12.98 -20.15 -5.09
N ALA A 108 13.90 -19.59 -5.89
CA ALA A 108 15.00 -20.35 -6.49
C ALA A 108 15.95 -20.91 -5.43
N GLN A 109 16.35 -20.08 -4.46
CA GLN A 109 17.24 -20.49 -3.36
C GLN A 109 16.60 -21.58 -2.50
N LEU A 110 15.32 -21.44 -2.16
CA LEU A 110 14.59 -22.46 -1.40
C LEU A 110 14.55 -23.81 -2.15
N ARG A 111 14.42 -23.79 -3.48
CA ARG A 111 14.47 -25.00 -4.30
C ARG A 111 15.85 -25.67 -4.25
N LEU A 112 16.91 -24.88 -4.40
CA LEU A 112 18.29 -25.40 -4.34
C LEU A 112 18.60 -26.03 -2.98
N LEU A 113 18.24 -25.36 -1.88
CA LEU A 113 18.44 -25.88 -0.53
C LEU A 113 17.66 -27.17 -0.28
N ARG A 114 16.47 -27.34 -0.87
CA ARG A 114 15.70 -28.58 -0.75
C ARG A 114 16.26 -29.73 -1.59
N GLN A 115 16.97 -29.43 -2.68
CA GLN A 115 17.57 -30.43 -3.57
C GLN A 115 18.97 -30.86 -3.11
N GLY A 116 19.70 -30.02 -2.37
CA GLY A 116 21.04 -30.32 -1.88
C GLY A 116 21.11 -30.98 -0.50
N VAL A 117 19.99 -31.40 0.08
CA VAL A 117 19.90 -32.02 1.42
C VAL A 117 19.77 -33.55 1.34
N GLU A 118 20.08 -34.16 0.17
CA GLU A 118 20.20 -35.62 0.02
C GLU A 118 21.59 -36.16 0.39
#